data_AF-A0A8H6PHA6-F1
#
_entry.id   AF-A0A8H6PHA6-F1
#
_cell.length_a   1.000
_cell.length_b   1.000
_cell.length_c   1.000
_cell.angle_alpha   90.00
_cell.angle_beta   90.00
_cell.angle_gamma   90.00
#
_symmetry.space_group_name_H-M   'P 1'
#
loop_
_entity.id
_entity.type
_entity.pdbx_description
1 polymer ?
#
loop_
_entity_poly.entity_id
_entity_poly.type
_entity_poly.pdbx_seq_one_letter_code
_entity_poly.pdbx_strand_id
1 'polypeptide(L)'
;MSLTHLSDIALNAALRAAARAVIRSLQAMPELQGAKVAIVGGLAVQNYVRKDRRTLDVDVLLFRPGPPIDTQWIRKELVSRFRKSFKACGQPLFFKYKRLGNRSMESR
;
A
#
# COMPACT_ATOMS: atom_id res chain seq x y z
N MET A 1 -16.95 -0.98 10.46
CA MET A 1 -17.45 0.37 10.12
C MET A 1 -17.22 0.60 8.64
N SER A 2 -18.25 0.95 7.88
CA SER A 2 -18.11 1.21 6.45
C SER A 2 -17.52 2.60 6.22
N LEU A 3 -16.34 2.67 5.58
CA LEU A 3 -15.64 3.92 5.26
C LEU A 3 -16.35 4.75 4.18
N THR A 4 -17.37 4.18 3.53
CA THR A 4 -18.12 4.82 2.43
C THR A 4 -18.96 6.01 2.88
N HIS A 5 -19.36 6.07 4.15
CA HIS A 5 -20.24 7.11 4.71
C HIS A 5 -19.50 8.25 5.44
N LEU A 6 -18.17 8.22 5.49
CA LEU A 6 -17.40 9.31 6.10
C LEU A 6 -17.40 10.54 5.21
N SER A 7 -17.51 11.73 5.82
CA SER A 7 -17.18 12.98 5.15
C SER A 7 -15.72 12.97 4.68
N ASP A 8 -15.41 13.72 3.63
CA ASP A 8 -14.04 13.73 3.07
C ASP A 8 -13.00 14.19 4.10
N ILE A 9 -13.37 15.09 5.02
CA ILE A 9 -12.50 15.54 6.12
C ILE A 9 -12.21 14.36 7.07
N ALA A 10 -13.25 13.65 7.52
CA ALA A 10 -13.11 12.53 8.44
C ALA A 10 -12.34 11.37 7.79
N LEU A 11 -12.62 11.07 6.52
CA LEU A 11 -11.91 10.06 5.75
C LEU A 11 -10.43 10.42 5.60
N ASN A 12 -10.10 11.66 5.21
CA ASN A 12 -8.72 12.10 5.09
C ASN A 12 -7.96 12.06 6.43
N ALA A 13 -8.61 12.42 7.52
CA ALA A 13 -8.03 12.30 8.85
C ALA A 13 -7.73 10.83 9.21
N ALA A 14 -8.66 9.92 8.93
CA ALA A 14 -8.49 8.49 9.14
C ALA A 14 -7.37 7.90 8.29
N LEU A 15 -7.30 8.23 6.99
CA LEU A 15 -6.23 7.77 6.10
C LEU A 15 -4.85 8.27 6.54
N ARG A 16 -4.74 9.54 6.95
CA ARG A 16 -3.49 10.10 7.50
C ARG A 16 -3.11 9.42 8.82
N ALA A 17 -4.07 9.07 9.66
CA ALA A 17 -3.81 8.30 10.89
C ALA A 17 -3.33 6.87 10.58
N ALA A 18 -3.97 6.19 9.62
CA ALA A 18 -3.55 4.88 9.16
C ALA A 18 -2.14 4.89 8.54
N ALA A 19 -1.81 5.89 7.72
CA ALA A 19 -0.47 6.08 7.17
C ALA A 19 0.59 6.29 8.26
N ARG A 20 0.29 7.07 9.30
CA ARG A 20 1.22 7.20 10.45
C ARG A 20 1.37 5.89 11.22
N ALA A 21 0.28 5.15 11.41
CA ALA A 21 0.32 3.88 12.12
C ALA A 21 1.21 2.87 11.37
N VAL A 22 1.03 2.73 10.05
CA VAL A 22 1.84 1.80 9.25
C VAL A 22 3.31 2.20 9.21
N ILE A 23 3.63 3.48 9.06
CA ILE A 23 5.03 3.95 9.10
C ILE A 23 5.68 3.60 10.45
N ARG A 24 5.03 3.93 11.58
CA ARG A 24 5.57 3.65 12.91
C ARG A 24 5.75 2.15 13.15
N SER A 25 4.78 1.34 12.74
CA SER A 25 4.86 -0.12 12.89
C SER A 25 5.98 -0.73 12.04
N LEU A 26 6.17 -0.26 10.80
CA LEU A 26 7.26 -0.72 9.93
C LEU A 26 8.63 -0.28 10.47
N GLN A 27 8.75 0.94 10.98
CA GLN A 27 10.00 1.45 11.58
C GLN A 27 10.38 0.74 12.88
N ALA A 28 9.40 0.17 13.58
CA ALA A 28 9.63 -0.61 14.79
C ALA A 28 10.06 -2.07 14.52
N MET A 29 10.17 -2.50 13.25
CA MET A 29 10.66 -3.83 12.89
C MET A 29 12.17 -3.79 12.65
N PRO A 30 13.00 -4.45 13.50
CA PRO A 30 14.46 -4.46 13.32
C PRO A 30 14.88 -5.00 11.95
N GLU A 31 14.13 -5.94 11.38
CA GLU A 31 14.41 -6.56 10.08
C GLU A 31 14.28 -5.57 8.92
N LEU A 32 13.56 -4.47 9.13
CA LEU A 32 13.41 -3.36 8.19
C LEU A 32 14.36 -2.20 8.49
N GLN A 33 15.36 -2.38 9.36
CA GLN A 33 16.40 -1.38 9.58
C GLN A 33 17.07 -1.01 8.25
N GLY A 34 17.21 0.30 8.02
CA GLY A 34 17.74 0.86 6.77
C GLY A 34 16.74 0.91 5.60
N ALA A 35 15.57 0.27 5.72
CA ALA A 35 14.51 0.42 4.72
C ALA A 35 13.90 1.83 4.79
N LYS A 36 13.51 2.34 3.63
CA LYS A 36 12.78 3.60 3.47
C LYS A 36 11.32 3.28 3.18
N VAL A 37 10.45 4.13 3.71
CA VAL A 37 8.99 4.01 3.57
C VAL A 37 8.47 5.26 2.87
N ALA A 38 7.71 5.07 1.80
CA ALA A 38 7.00 6.13 1.11
C ALA A 38 5.51 5.81 1.02
N ILE A 39 4.66 6.82 1.26
CA ILE A 39 3.23 6.72 0.93
C ILE A 39 3.08 7.01 -0.56
N VAL A 40 2.40 6.14 -1.28
CA VAL A 40 2.16 6.24 -2.72
C VAL A 40 0.66 6.16 -3.01
N GLY A 41 0.30 6.08 -4.29
CA GLY A 41 -1.09 5.85 -4.69
C GLY A 41 -2.04 7.02 -4.40
N GLY A 42 -3.29 6.70 -4.08
CA GLY A 42 -4.37 7.69 -3.98
C GLY A 42 -4.12 8.78 -2.94
N LEU A 43 -3.66 8.38 -1.74
CA LEU A 43 -3.40 9.32 -0.64
C LEU A 43 -2.24 10.28 -0.95
N ALA A 44 -1.20 9.78 -1.62
CA ALA A 44 -0.10 10.64 -2.08
C ALA A 44 -0.59 11.66 -3.11
N VAL A 45 -1.38 11.23 -4.09
CA VAL A 45 -1.92 12.12 -5.12
C VAL A 45 -2.85 13.18 -4.52
N GLN A 46 -3.72 12.82 -3.57
CA GLN A 46 -4.57 13.78 -2.83
C GLN A 46 -3.77 14.90 -2.16
N ASN A 47 -2.57 14.59 -1.66
CA ASN A 47 -1.73 15.58 -1.00
C ASN A 47 -1.23 16.67 -1.98
N TYR A 48 -1.11 16.34 -3.27
CA TYR A 48 -0.69 17.27 -4.33
C TYR A 48 -1.87 17.89 -5.09
N VAL A 49 -2.90 17.10 -5.38
CA VAL A 49 -4.08 17.49 -6.18
C VAL A 49 -5.30 17.50 -5.26
N ARG A 50 -5.47 18.61 -4.54
CA ARG A 50 -6.32 18.73 -3.34
C ARG A 50 -7.83 18.52 -3.55
N LYS A 51 -8.37 18.38 -4.78
CA LYS A 51 -9.82 18.57 -5.00
C LYS A 51 -10.65 17.41 -5.57
N ASP A 52 -10.12 16.45 -6.33
CA ASP A 52 -11.04 15.56 -7.10
C ASP A 52 -10.79 14.06 -6.97
N ARG A 53 -9.81 13.63 -6.18
CA ARG A 53 -9.50 12.20 -6.03
C ARG A 53 -9.86 11.71 -4.63
N ARG A 54 -10.87 10.84 -4.52
CA ARG A 54 -11.16 10.08 -3.28
C ARG A 54 -10.38 8.76 -3.31
N THR A 55 -9.79 8.37 -2.17
CA THR A 55 -9.18 7.06 -1.93
C THR A 55 -9.73 6.49 -0.63
N LEU A 56 -9.70 5.17 -0.50
CA LEU A 56 -10.18 4.44 0.67
C LEU A 56 -9.07 3.63 1.35
N ASP A 57 -7.86 3.68 0.79
CA ASP A 57 -6.72 2.86 1.13
C ASP A 57 -5.43 3.68 1.24
N VAL A 58 -4.40 3.05 1.81
CA VAL A 58 -3.07 3.62 1.94
C VAL A 58 -2.10 2.66 1.26
N ASP A 59 -1.57 3.09 0.12
CA ASP A 59 -0.51 2.36 -0.57
C ASP A 59 0.85 2.76 0.01
N VAL A 60 1.67 1.75 0.30
CA VAL A 60 2.99 1.94 0.90
C VAL A 60 4.04 1.29 0.03
N LEU A 61 5.06 2.06 -0.34
CA LEU A 61 6.27 1.54 -0.96
C LEU A 61 7.36 1.40 0.09
N LEU A 62 7.90 0.19 0.19
CA LEU A 62 9.07 -0.13 0.99
C LEU A 62 10.24 -0.41 0.06
N PHE A 63 11.36 0.27 0.30
CA PHE A 63 12.56 0.05 -0.50
C PHE A 63 13.81 0.07 0.37
N ARG A 64 14.73 -0.85 0.09
CA ARG A 64 16.03 -0.97 0.74
C ARG A 64 17.04 -1.45 -0.30
N PRO A 65 18.30 -0.99 -0.28
CA PRO A 65 19.36 -1.62 -1.05
C PRO A 65 19.48 -3.11 -0.67
N GLY A 66 19.71 -3.97 -1.65
CA GLY A 66 19.91 -5.41 -1.44
C GLY A 66 18.70 -6.28 -1.77
N PRO A 67 18.46 -7.38 -1.02
CA PRO A 67 17.47 -8.37 -1.39
C PRO A 67 16.04 -7.80 -1.35
N PRO A 68 15.14 -8.29 -2.22
CA PRO A 68 13.77 -7.84 -2.27
C PRO A 68 13.07 -8.11 -0.94
N ILE A 69 12.19 -7.18 -0.56
CA ILE A 69 11.41 -7.27 0.66
C ILE A 69 10.21 -8.20 0.41
N ASP A 70 10.10 -9.26 1.22
CA ASP A 70 8.93 -10.14 1.19
C ASP A 70 7.71 -9.44 1.84
N THR A 71 6.79 -8.98 0.99
CA THR A 71 5.58 -8.29 1.42
C THR A 71 4.60 -9.22 2.14
N GLN A 72 4.62 -10.53 1.88
CA GLN A 72 3.79 -11.50 2.60
C GLN A 72 4.29 -11.69 4.03
N TRP A 73 5.60 -11.75 4.21
CA TRP A 73 6.21 -11.77 5.54
C TRP A 73 5.87 -10.51 6.32
N ILE A 74 6.01 -9.32 5.72
CA ILE A 74 5.63 -8.05 6.37
C ILE A 74 4.17 -8.06 6.82
N ARG A 75 3.24 -8.54 5.99
CA ARG A 75 1.83 -8.64 6.36
C ARG A 75 1.62 -9.53 7.59
N LYS A 76 2.32 -10.66 7.67
CA LYS A 76 2.27 -11.56 8.84
C LYS A 76 2.80 -10.86 10.09
N GLU A 77 3.93 -10.16 9.98
CA GLU A 77 4.53 -9.44 11.12
C GLU A 77 3.67 -8.27 11.59
N LEU A 78 3.08 -7.49 10.67
CA LEU A 78 2.16 -6.40 11.02
C LEU A 78 0.98 -6.92 11.84
N VAL A 79 0.36 -8.01 11.39
CA VAL A 79 -0.78 -8.62 12.10
C VAL A 79 -0.33 -9.26 13.41
N SER A 80 0.84 -9.93 13.44
CA SER A 80 1.33 -10.63 14.62
C SER A 80 1.74 -9.68 15.75
N ARG A 81 2.55 -8.66 15.43
CA ARG A 81 3.14 -7.71 16.40
C ARG A 81 2.19 -6.57 16.78
N PHE A 82 1.34 -6.14 15.87
CA PHE A 82 0.49 -4.95 16.04
C PHE A 82 -1.00 -5.27 15.91
N ARG A 83 -1.46 -6.34 16.59
CA ARG A 83 -2.83 -6.89 16.54
C ARG A 83 -3.96 -5.88 16.81
N LYS A 84 -3.68 -4.82 17.58
CA LYS A 84 -4.64 -3.75 17.87
C LYS A 84 -4.85 -2.81 16.68
N SER A 85 -3.91 -2.76 15.75
CA SER A 85 -3.88 -1.84 14.62
C SER A 85 -4.05 -2.54 13.27
N PHE A 86 -3.70 -3.82 13.16
CA PHE A 86 -3.74 -4.57 11.91
C PHE A 86 -4.54 -5.86 12.04
N LYS A 87 -5.35 -6.14 11.01
CA LYS A 87 -6.05 -7.39 10.81
C LYS A 87 -5.79 -7.86 9.38
N ALA A 88 -5.56 -9.16 9.20
CA ALA A 88 -5.47 -9.73 7.86
C ALA A 88 -6.86 -9.69 7.19
N CYS A 89 -6.96 -9.01 6.05
CA CYS A 89 -8.16 -8.99 5.20
C CYS A 89 -7.75 -9.33 3.76
N GLY A 90 -8.36 -10.38 3.19
CA GLY A 90 -8.22 -10.80 1.78
C GLY A 90 -6.83 -11.31 1.36
N GLN A 91 -6.79 -12.27 0.42
CA GLN A 91 -5.56 -12.59 -0.31
C GLN A 91 -5.35 -11.57 -1.44
N PRO A 92 -4.10 -11.15 -1.73
CA PRO A 92 -3.84 -10.29 -2.88
C PRO A 92 -4.20 -11.05 -4.16
N LEU A 93 -5.04 -10.44 -5.00
CA LEU A 93 -5.30 -10.94 -6.35
C LEU A 93 -4.13 -10.51 -7.24
N PHE A 94 -3.33 -11.46 -7.69
CA PHE A 94 -2.26 -11.21 -8.65
C PHE A 94 -2.83 -11.33 -10.06
N PHE A 95 -2.92 -10.21 -10.78
CA PHE A 95 -3.21 -10.22 -12.21
C PHE A 95 -1.90 -10.28 -12.99
N LYS A 96 -1.67 -11.38 -13.71
CA LYS A 96 -0.55 -11.49 -14.65
C LYS A 96 -1.01 -11.04 -16.03
N TYR A 97 -0.55 -9.87 -16.47
CA TYR A 97 -0.80 -9.41 -17.84
C TYR A 97 -0.04 -10.32 -18.81
N LYS A 98 -0.75 -11.17 -19.56
CA LYS A 98 -0.16 -11.87 -20.70
C LYS A 98 0.01 -10.87 -21.83
N ARG A 99 1.25 -10.52 -22.17
CA ARG A 99 1.56 -9.81 -23.41
C ARG A 99 1.10 -10.71 -24.56
N LEU A 100 0.06 -10.31 -25.29
CA LEU A 100 -0.32 -10.98 -26.54
C LEU A 100 0.90 -10.95 -27.45
N GLY A 101 1.35 -12.12 -27.89
CA GLY A 101 2.53 -12.28 -28.73
C GLY A 101 2.43 -11.40 -29.98
N ASN A 102 3.57 -10.84 -30.40
CA ASN A 102 3.69 -10.10 -31.63
C ASN A 102 3.01 -10.89 -32.76
N ARG A 103 1.97 -10.32 -33.38
CA ARG A 103 1.56 -10.78 -34.70
C ARG A 103 2.73 -10.47 -35.62
N SER A 104 3.45 -11.49 -36.07
CA SER A 104 4.27 -11.38 -37.26
C SER A 104 3.32 -11.00 -38.39
N MET A 105 3.42 -9.75 -38.87
CA MET A 105 2.92 -9.45 -40.20
C MET A 105 3.86 -10.17 -41.17
N GLU A 106 3.43 -11.34 -41.64
CA GLU A 106 3.95 -11.91 -42.87
C GLU A 106 3.33 -11.12 -44.02
N SER A 107 4.11 -10.23 -44.60
CA SER A 107 3.84 -9.64 -45.92
C SER A 107 4.10 -10.71 -46.97
N ARG A 108 3.07 -11.06 -47.75
CA ARG A 108 3.20 -11.60 -49.11
C ARG A 108 2.23 -10.87 -50.01
#